data_AF-A0A072PFH2-F1
#
_entry.id   AF-A0A072PFH2-F1
#
_cell.length_a   1.000
_cell.length_b   1.000
_cell.length_c   1.000
_cell.angle_alpha   90.00
_cell.angle_beta   90.00
_cell.angle_gamma   90.00
#
_symmetry.space_group_name_H-M   'P 1'
#
loop_
_entity.id
_entity.type
_entity.pdbx_description
1 polymer ?
#
loop_
_entity_poly.entity_id
_entity_poly.type
_entity_poly.pdbx_seq_one_letter_code
_entity_poly.pdbx_strand_id
1 'polypeptide(L)'
;MSMHWLGLLFACFAARSQCSELPRKQRQLTSQSAVCCLYEYLRIVNYLSHSTTVDIQTLLVLGNVIANNINAGVAWYLLGWHKHLVSIDSSRRYTLVKPFCAKRSGELEKYRSLDYQDSVLSITYNRASSSSVASSETLSKISYLECMKRLSRVGLEIVRERSFSLILRDELSLIIKHRDKLEDIMKHAVHYPREATECRSIQSYVEYWNLRLYVSYMTSELYRPTPKNRKA
;
A
#
# COMPACT_ATOMS: atom_id res chain seq x y z
N MET A 1 -18.41 -9.85 -22.60
CA MET A 1 -17.34 -9.52 -21.61
C MET A 1 -16.15 -10.41 -21.91
N SER A 2 -14.93 -9.88 -21.94
CA SER A 2 -13.74 -10.74 -22.03
C SER A 2 -13.49 -11.43 -20.68
N MET A 3 -12.87 -12.60 -20.69
CA MET A 3 -12.52 -13.35 -19.47
C MET A 3 -11.72 -12.48 -18.49
N HIS A 4 -10.88 -11.57 -18.97
CA HIS A 4 -10.07 -10.69 -18.11
C HIS A 4 -10.87 -9.76 -17.20
N TRP A 5 -12.00 -9.25 -17.67
CA TRP A 5 -12.87 -8.41 -16.84
C TRP A 5 -13.60 -9.21 -15.76
N LEU A 6 -13.81 -10.51 -15.97
CA LEU A 6 -14.41 -11.39 -14.97
C LEU A 6 -13.48 -11.55 -13.76
N GLY A 7 -12.17 -11.69 -14.00
CA GLY A 7 -11.16 -11.67 -12.93
C GLY A 7 -11.22 -10.39 -12.11
N LEU A 8 -11.21 -9.23 -12.77
CA LEU A 8 -11.28 -7.94 -12.07
C LEU A 8 -12.59 -7.80 -11.26
N LEU A 9 -13.72 -8.28 -11.80
CA LEU A 9 -15.00 -8.26 -11.10
C LEU A 9 -14.95 -9.08 -9.81
N PHE A 10 -14.40 -10.30 -9.84
CA PHE A 10 -14.22 -11.12 -8.64
C PHE A 10 -13.27 -10.46 -7.63
N ALA A 11 -12.19 -9.81 -8.10
CA ALA A 11 -11.29 -9.08 -7.22
C ALA A 11 -11.99 -7.89 -6.53
N CYS A 12 -12.77 -7.10 -7.28
CA CYS A 12 -13.57 -6.00 -6.73
C CYS A 12 -14.62 -6.51 -5.73
N PHE A 13 -15.28 -7.62 -6.01
CA PHE A 13 -16.25 -8.24 -5.10
C PHE A 13 -15.59 -8.76 -3.82
N ALA A 14 -14.40 -9.39 -3.94
CA ALA A 14 -13.60 -9.83 -2.81
C ALA A 14 -13.17 -8.65 -1.92
N ALA A 15 -12.78 -7.51 -2.51
CA ALA A 15 -12.45 -6.29 -1.77
C ALA A 15 -13.68 -5.67 -1.09
N ARG A 16 -14.80 -5.56 -1.82
CA ARG A 16 -16.04 -4.98 -1.28
C ARG A 16 -16.62 -5.82 -0.14
N SER A 17 -16.57 -7.14 -0.22
CA SER A 17 -17.07 -8.02 0.84
C SER A 17 -16.33 -7.82 2.17
N GLN A 18 -15.04 -7.48 2.14
CA GLN A 18 -14.27 -7.12 3.35
C GLN A 18 -14.80 -5.84 4.02
N CYS A 19 -15.31 -4.89 3.23
CA CYS A 19 -15.86 -3.62 3.70
C CYS A 19 -17.38 -3.63 3.91
N SER A 20 -18.03 -4.80 3.81
CA SER A 20 -19.48 -4.90 4.00
C SER A 20 -19.90 -4.81 5.47
N GLU A 21 -21.19 -4.57 5.72
CA GLU A 21 -21.76 -4.51 7.07
C GLU A 21 -22.07 -5.90 7.68
N LEU A 22 -21.84 -6.98 6.92
CA LEU A 22 -22.10 -8.35 7.38
C LEU A 22 -21.23 -8.71 8.62
N PRO A 23 -21.62 -9.70 9.43
CA PRO A 23 -20.78 -10.19 10.52
C PRO A 23 -19.40 -10.69 10.04
N ARG A 24 -18.36 -10.52 10.86
CA ARG A 24 -16.96 -10.80 10.48
C ARG A 24 -16.75 -12.17 9.82
N LYS A 25 -17.32 -13.23 10.39
CA LYS A 25 -17.20 -14.59 9.86
C LYS A 25 -17.80 -14.71 8.46
N GLN A 26 -18.97 -14.10 8.24
CA GLN A 26 -19.65 -14.13 6.95
C GLN A 26 -18.90 -13.30 5.91
N ARG A 27 -18.39 -12.11 6.27
CA ARG A 27 -17.53 -11.30 5.38
C ARG A 27 -16.32 -12.07 4.89
N GLN A 28 -15.64 -12.75 5.81
CA GLN A 28 -14.47 -13.54 5.50
C GLN A 28 -14.81 -14.68 4.54
N LEU A 29 -15.88 -15.43 4.80
CA LEU A 29 -16.32 -16.53 3.93
C LEU A 29 -16.69 -16.03 2.53
N THR A 30 -17.46 -14.93 2.43
CA THR A 30 -17.84 -14.34 1.15
C THR A 30 -16.61 -13.84 0.38
N SER A 31 -15.68 -13.15 1.04
CA SER A 31 -14.44 -12.70 0.42
C SER A 31 -13.59 -13.88 -0.06
N GLN A 32 -13.45 -14.93 0.75
CA GLN A 32 -12.71 -16.15 0.40
C GLN A 32 -13.31 -16.87 -0.81
N SER A 33 -14.64 -17.00 -0.88
CA SER A 33 -15.29 -17.64 -2.03
C SER A 33 -14.95 -16.92 -3.35
N ALA A 34 -14.95 -15.59 -3.33
CA ALA A 34 -14.59 -14.78 -4.48
C ALA A 34 -13.10 -14.87 -4.83
N VAL A 35 -12.22 -14.92 -3.82
CA VAL A 35 -10.79 -15.15 -4.01
C VAL A 35 -10.53 -16.53 -4.63
N CYS A 36 -11.26 -17.58 -4.21
CA CYS A 36 -11.14 -18.91 -4.83
C CYS A 36 -11.54 -18.88 -6.31
N CYS A 37 -12.68 -18.27 -6.66
CA CYS A 37 -13.09 -18.08 -8.04
C CYS A 37 -12.06 -17.28 -8.85
N LEU A 38 -11.46 -16.27 -8.23
CA LEU A 38 -10.42 -15.46 -8.84
C LEU A 38 -9.14 -16.25 -9.14
N TYR A 39 -8.71 -17.14 -8.23
CA TYR A 39 -7.56 -18.01 -8.47
C TYR A 39 -7.81 -18.99 -9.61
N GLU A 40 -9.00 -19.59 -9.70
CA GLU A 40 -9.36 -20.46 -10.82
C GLU A 40 -9.35 -19.69 -12.14
N TYR A 41 -9.91 -18.47 -12.15
CA TYR A 41 -9.81 -17.58 -13.31
C TYR A 41 -8.36 -17.33 -13.72
N LEU A 42 -7.49 -16.93 -12.79
CA LEU A 42 -6.08 -16.62 -13.06
C LEU A 42 -5.37 -17.86 -13.65
N ARG A 43 -5.70 -19.06 -13.16
CA ARG A 43 -5.18 -20.32 -13.69
C ARG A 43 -5.62 -20.55 -15.14
N ILE A 44 -6.90 -20.34 -15.44
CA ILE A 44 -7.47 -20.55 -16.79
C ILE A 44 -6.81 -19.63 -17.82
N VAL A 45 -6.58 -18.36 -17.49
CA VAL A 45 -5.94 -17.41 -18.42
C VAL A 45 -4.42 -17.56 -18.51
N ASN A 46 -3.84 -18.46 -17.72
CA ASN A 46 -2.40 -18.67 -17.62
C ASN A 46 -1.64 -17.34 -17.47
N TYR A 47 -2.03 -16.55 -16.47
CA TYR A 47 -1.54 -15.18 -16.27
C TYR A 47 0.00 -15.09 -16.11
N LEU A 48 0.65 -16.21 -15.77
CA LEU A 48 2.10 -16.30 -15.64
C LEU A 48 2.83 -16.22 -16.98
N SER A 49 2.24 -16.74 -18.06
CA SER A 49 2.84 -16.72 -19.40
C SER A 49 2.38 -15.51 -20.22
N HIS A 50 1.12 -15.11 -20.08
CA HIS A 50 0.52 -14.02 -20.86
C HIS A 50 -0.33 -13.12 -19.97
N SER A 51 0.32 -12.19 -19.27
CA SER A 51 -0.38 -11.18 -18.48
C SER A 51 -0.87 -10.01 -19.36
N THR A 52 -2.12 -9.62 -19.17
CA THR A 52 -2.66 -8.37 -19.72
C THR A 52 -2.61 -7.26 -18.66
N THR A 53 -2.83 -6.02 -19.08
CA THR A 53 -2.96 -4.89 -18.13
C THR A 53 -4.10 -5.08 -17.13
N VAL A 54 -5.20 -5.75 -17.54
CA VAL A 54 -6.34 -6.02 -16.66
C VAL A 54 -5.97 -7.07 -15.60
N ASP A 55 -5.16 -8.06 -15.95
CA ASP A 55 -4.66 -9.06 -14.98
C ASP A 55 -3.74 -8.43 -13.94
N ILE A 56 -2.88 -7.50 -14.35
CA ILE A 56 -2.02 -6.71 -13.43
C ILE A 56 -2.88 -5.90 -12.46
N GLN A 57 -3.92 -5.21 -12.93
CA GLN A 57 -4.85 -4.49 -12.05
C GLN A 57 -5.62 -5.44 -11.12
N THR A 58 -6.02 -6.59 -11.64
CA THR A 58 -6.70 -7.64 -10.87
C THR A 58 -5.81 -8.16 -9.73
N LEU A 59 -4.53 -8.42 -10.02
CA LEU A 59 -3.53 -8.83 -9.02
C LEU A 59 -3.26 -7.73 -7.98
N LEU A 60 -3.35 -6.45 -8.36
CA LEU A 60 -3.17 -5.33 -7.43
C LEU A 60 -4.27 -5.34 -6.36
N VAL A 61 -5.53 -5.48 -6.80
CA VAL A 61 -6.69 -5.57 -5.92
C VAL A 61 -6.60 -6.84 -5.06
N LEU A 62 -6.27 -7.99 -5.65
CA LEU A 62 -6.09 -9.25 -4.92
C LEU A 62 -5.02 -9.15 -3.83
N GLY A 63 -3.89 -8.50 -4.12
CA GLY A 63 -2.83 -8.27 -3.14
C GLY A 63 -3.33 -7.52 -1.89
N ASN A 64 -4.17 -6.50 -2.08
CA ASN A 64 -4.78 -5.75 -0.97
C ASN A 64 -5.76 -6.63 -0.18
N VAL A 65 -6.58 -7.42 -0.86
CA VAL A 65 -7.52 -8.36 -0.22
C VAL A 65 -6.77 -9.36 0.67
N ILE A 66 -5.69 -9.97 0.16
CA ILE A 66 -4.90 -10.95 0.92
C ILE A 66 -4.16 -10.28 2.08
N ALA A 67 -3.60 -9.09 1.86
CA ALA A 67 -2.96 -8.30 2.92
C ALA A 67 -3.91 -8.04 4.10
N ASN A 68 -5.17 -7.71 3.81
CA ASN A 68 -6.20 -7.46 4.82
C ASN A 68 -6.64 -8.73 5.56
N ASN A 69 -6.51 -9.91 4.95
CA ASN A 69 -6.81 -11.19 5.58
C ASN A 69 -5.68 -11.69 6.50
N ILE A 70 -4.67 -10.86 6.79
CA ILE A 70 -3.54 -11.11 7.71
C ILE A 70 -2.67 -12.31 7.27
N ASN A 71 -2.76 -12.72 5.99
CA ASN A 71 -1.83 -13.70 5.45
C ASN A 71 -0.59 -13.01 4.87
N ALA A 72 0.26 -12.52 5.77
CA ALA A 72 1.45 -11.73 5.45
C ALA A 72 2.38 -12.42 4.44
N GLY A 73 2.61 -13.73 4.64
CA GLY A 73 3.50 -14.52 3.79
C GLY A 73 2.98 -14.65 2.37
N VAL A 74 1.71 -14.99 2.21
CA VAL A 74 1.09 -15.12 0.87
C VAL A 74 1.01 -13.75 0.19
N ALA A 75 0.65 -12.69 0.91
CA ALA A 75 0.63 -11.33 0.37
C ALA A 75 2.01 -10.90 -0.14
N TRP A 76 3.09 -11.24 0.58
CA TRP A 76 4.45 -10.92 0.18
C TRP A 76 4.91 -11.70 -1.05
N TYR A 77 4.68 -13.02 -1.06
CA TYR A 77 5.01 -13.86 -2.22
C TYR A 77 4.29 -13.36 -3.47
N LEU A 78 2.98 -13.09 -3.35
CA LEU A 78 2.17 -12.55 -4.45
C LEU A 78 2.70 -11.18 -4.91
N LEU A 79 3.06 -10.28 -4.00
CA LEU A 79 3.63 -8.99 -4.34
C LEU A 79 4.97 -9.13 -5.11
N GLY A 80 5.84 -10.04 -4.68
CA GLY A 80 7.11 -10.30 -5.37
C GLY A 80 6.88 -10.76 -6.82
N TRP A 81 5.99 -11.74 -7.00
CA TRP A 81 5.58 -12.19 -8.34
C TRP A 81 4.95 -11.09 -9.18
N HIS A 82 4.10 -10.28 -8.58
CA HIS A 82 3.45 -9.18 -9.27
C HIS A 82 4.48 -8.15 -9.75
N LYS A 83 5.46 -7.77 -8.91
CA LYS A 83 6.58 -6.90 -9.32
C LYS A 83 7.35 -7.50 -10.51
N HIS A 84 7.62 -8.80 -10.50
CA HIS A 84 8.25 -9.50 -11.64
C HIS A 84 7.40 -9.44 -12.92
N LEU A 85 6.09 -9.69 -12.84
CA LEU A 85 5.20 -9.63 -14.00
C LEU A 85 5.14 -8.24 -14.63
N VAL A 86 5.05 -7.19 -13.82
CA VAL A 86 5.08 -5.81 -14.33
C VAL A 86 6.42 -5.48 -15.00
N SER A 87 7.53 -5.96 -14.45
CA SER A 87 8.86 -5.80 -15.04
C SER A 87 9.03 -6.49 -16.39
N ILE A 88 8.47 -7.69 -16.55
CA ILE A 88 8.49 -8.41 -17.82
C ILE A 88 7.61 -7.69 -18.85
N ASP A 89 6.40 -7.27 -18.45
CA ASP A 89 5.46 -6.54 -19.30
C ASP A 89 6.05 -5.20 -19.78
N SER A 90 6.70 -4.44 -18.89
CA SER A 90 7.40 -3.21 -19.27
C SER A 90 8.57 -3.49 -20.22
N SER A 91 9.40 -4.50 -19.92
CA SER A 91 10.56 -4.87 -20.76
C SER A 91 10.14 -5.26 -22.17
N ARG A 92 9.08 -6.08 -22.31
CA ARG A 92 8.51 -6.47 -23.60
C ARG A 92 7.96 -5.28 -24.39
N ARG A 93 7.48 -4.23 -23.71
CA ARG A 93 7.03 -3.00 -24.37
C ARG A 93 8.17 -2.08 -24.76
N TYR A 94 9.26 -2.04 -24.00
CA TYR A 94 10.48 -1.29 -24.36
C TYR A 94 11.17 -1.86 -25.61
N THR A 95 11.12 -3.18 -25.84
CA THR A 95 11.67 -3.77 -27.07
C THR A 95 10.82 -3.51 -28.32
N LEU A 96 9.54 -3.18 -28.16
CA LEU A 96 8.60 -2.93 -29.27
C LEU A 96 8.40 -1.44 -29.60
N VAL A 97 8.79 -0.50 -28.73
CA VAL A 97 8.56 0.95 -28.91
C VAL A 97 9.84 1.73 -28.57
N LYS A 98 10.37 2.49 -29.54
CA LYS A 98 11.53 3.40 -29.37
C LYS A 98 11.38 4.34 -28.15
N PRO A 99 12.48 4.77 -27.51
CA PRO A 99 12.51 5.24 -26.12
C PRO A 99 12.02 6.68 -25.86
N PHE A 100 11.18 7.26 -26.73
CA PHE A 100 10.89 8.68 -26.67
C PHE A 100 9.44 9.01 -27.07
N CYS A 101 8.47 8.78 -26.18
CA CYS A 101 7.25 9.60 -26.05
C CYS A 101 6.29 9.06 -24.98
N ALA A 102 6.04 9.88 -23.96
CA ALA A 102 4.74 10.22 -23.35
C ALA A 102 3.64 9.17 -23.03
N LYS A 103 3.82 7.85 -23.22
CA LYS A 103 2.93 6.78 -22.65
C LYS A 103 3.37 6.34 -21.25
N ARG A 104 4.24 7.14 -20.62
CA ARG A 104 4.95 6.86 -19.37
C ARG A 104 4.07 6.98 -18.11
N SER A 105 2.86 7.54 -18.20
CA SER A 105 2.00 7.79 -17.03
C SER A 105 1.41 6.51 -16.45
N GLY A 106 0.73 5.70 -17.25
CA GLY A 106 0.00 4.53 -16.76
C GLY A 106 0.89 3.40 -16.22
N GLU A 107 2.07 3.17 -16.81
CA GLU A 107 3.01 2.18 -16.28
C GLU A 107 3.65 2.65 -14.98
N LEU A 108 4.07 3.91 -14.93
CA LEU A 108 4.63 4.53 -13.73
C LEU A 108 3.62 4.52 -12.57
N GLU A 109 2.33 4.69 -12.85
CA GLU A 109 1.26 4.55 -11.86
C GLU A 109 1.13 3.13 -11.31
N LYS A 110 1.23 2.10 -12.17
CA LYS A 110 1.24 0.69 -11.72
C LYS A 110 2.44 0.40 -10.81
N TYR A 111 3.64 0.81 -11.22
CA TYR A 111 4.85 0.67 -10.40
C TYR A 111 4.73 1.41 -9.07
N ARG A 112 4.30 2.67 -9.08
CA ARG A 112 4.07 3.45 -7.86
C ARG A 112 3.03 2.81 -6.93
N SER A 113 2.01 2.16 -7.49
CA SER A 113 0.99 1.44 -6.71
C SER A 113 1.58 0.19 -6.05
N LEU A 114 2.45 -0.54 -6.75
CA LEU A 114 3.16 -1.69 -6.19
C LEU A 114 4.19 -1.29 -5.13
N ASP A 115 4.91 -0.19 -5.34
CA ASP A 115 5.84 0.34 -4.35
C ASP A 115 5.11 0.80 -3.09
N TYR A 116 3.94 1.43 -3.25
CA TYR A 116 3.08 1.78 -2.13
C TYR A 116 2.58 0.52 -1.40
N GLN A 117 2.11 -0.51 -2.12
CA GLN A 117 1.67 -1.77 -1.52
C GLN A 117 2.81 -2.49 -0.78
N ASP A 118 4.03 -2.48 -1.33
CA ASP A 118 5.22 -3.00 -0.65
C ASP A 118 5.52 -2.23 0.62
N SER A 119 5.41 -0.90 0.58
CA SER A 119 5.67 -0.04 1.74
C SER A 119 4.68 -0.36 2.87
N VAL A 120 3.38 -0.41 2.56
CA VAL A 120 2.33 -0.70 3.56
C VAL A 120 2.54 -2.07 4.19
N LEU A 121 2.77 -3.11 3.38
CA LEU A 121 3.07 -4.45 3.89
C LEU A 121 4.35 -4.46 4.72
N SER A 122 5.37 -3.71 4.30
CA SER A 122 6.65 -3.67 4.99
C SER A 122 6.56 -3.05 6.37
N ILE A 123 5.80 -1.96 6.48
CA ILE A 123 5.57 -1.28 7.75
C ILE A 123 4.71 -2.17 8.66
N THR A 124 3.60 -2.71 8.13
CA THR A 124 2.64 -3.52 8.91
C THR A 124 3.29 -4.77 9.52
N TYR A 125 4.19 -5.41 8.78
CA TYR A 125 4.84 -6.67 9.19
C TYR A 125 6.30 -6.50 9.60
N ASN A 126 6.75 -5.26 9.85
CA ASN A 126 8.10 -4.93 10.31
C ASN A 126 9.23 -5.60 9.48
N ARG A 127 9.17 -5.46 8.15
CA ARG A 127 10.19 -5.98 7.24
C ARG A 127 10.88 -4.86 6.47
N ALA A 128 12.05 -5.17 5.91
CA ALA A 128 12.70 -4.29 4.95
C ALA A 128 11.86 -4.22 3.66
N SER A 129 11.57 -3.01 3.19
CA SER A 129 11.01 -2.79 1.86
C SER A 129 12.12 -2.85 0.81
N SER A 130 11.80 -3.42 -0.35
CA SER A 130 12.69 -3.41 -1.52
C SER A 130 12.51 -2.17 -2.40
N SER A 131 11.54 -1.31 -2.07
CA SER A 131 11.15 -0.14 -2.86
C SER A 131 11.74 1.15 -2.28
N SER A 132 12.34 1.98 -3.14
CA SER A 132 12.62 3.38 -2.83
C SER A 132 11.37 4.20 -3.17
N VAL A 133 10.58 4.57 -2.15
CA VAL A 133 9.42 5.45 -2.35
C VAL A 133 9.93 6.83 -2.78
N ALA A 134 9.97 7.09 -4.09
CA ALA A 134 10.31 8.39 -4.63
C ALA A 134 9.18 9.39 -4.34
N SER A 135 9.44 10.36 -3.46
CA SER A 135 8.53 11.49 -3.21
C SER A 135 8.92 12.68 -4.08
N SER A 136 7.94 13.41 -4.60
CA SER A 136 8.19 14.72 -5.20
C SER A 136 8.27 15.76 -4.09
N GLU A 137 9.39 16.46 -3.97
CA GLU A 137 9.75 17.24 -2.77
C GLU A 137 9.08 18.63 -2.68
N THR A 138 8.32 19.09 -3.68
CA THR A 138 8.12 20.53 -3.87
C THR A 138 6.69 20.98 -4.19
N LEU A 139 5.68 20.63 -3.38
CA LEU A 139 4.34 21.22 -3.52
C LEU A 139 3.75 21.66 -2.17
N SER A 140 3.30 22.92 -2.14
CA SER A 140 2.61 23.58 -1.01
C SER A 140 1.23 23.00 -0.72
N LYS A 141 0.64 22.26 -1.67
CA LYS A 141 -0.59 21.48 -1.50
C LYS A 141 -0.34 20.05 -1.98
N ILE A 142 -0.53 19.11 -1.07
CA ILE A 142 -0.23 17.69 -1.31
C ILE A 142 -1.54 16.93 -1.43
N SER A 143 -1.68 16.10 -2.46
CA SER A 143 -2.85 15.20 -2.59
C SER A 143 -2.82 14.11 -1.51
N TYR A 144 -3.97 13.52 -1.19
CA TYR A 144 -4.10 12.44 -0.22
C TYR A 144 -3.13 11.30 -0.55
N LEU A 145 -3.07 10.91 -1.82
CA LEU A 145 -2.16 9.86 -2.29
C LEU A 145 -0.70 10.23 -2.03
N GLU A 146 -0.31 11.48 -2.26
CA GLU A 146 1.07 11.93 -2.01
C GLU A 146 1.36 12.06 -0.51
N CYS A 147 0.38 12.45 0.31
CA CYS A 147 0.48 12.45 1.76
C CYS A 147 0.71 11.02 2.28
N MET A 148 -0.09 10.05 1.82
CA MET A 148 0.06 8.64 2.17
C MET A 148 1.42 8.08 1.74
N LYS A 149 1.94 8.45 0.57
CA LYS A 149 3.30 8.06 0.14
C LYS A 149 4.38 8.63 1.05
N ARG A 150 4.28 9.91 1.41
CA ARG A 150 5.22 10.56 2.35
C ARG A 150 5.18 9.91 3.73
N LEU A 151 3.98 9.61 4.25
CA LEU A 151 3.79 8.87 5.51
C LEU A 151 4.39 7.46 5.43
N SER A 152 4.15 6.72 4.35
CA SER A 152 4.73 5.39 4.14
C SER A 152 6.26 5.44 4.10
N ARG A 153 6.86 6.47 3.49
CA ARG A 153 8.32 6.66 3.51
C ARG A 153 8.85 6.86 4.92
N VAL A 154 8.23 7.75 5.71
CA VAL A 154 8.62 7.97 7.12
C VAL A 154 8.45 6.67 7.93
N GLY A 155 7.37 5.92 7.71
CA GLY A 155 7.17 4.62 8.36
C GLY A 155 8.26 3.60 8.02
N LEU A 156 8.70 3.55 6.76
CA LEU A 156 9.81 2.69 6.34
C LEU A 156 11.15 3.12 6.98
N GLU A 157 11.40 4.42 7.10
CA GLU A 157 12.57 4.94 7.81
C GLU A 157 12.56 4.51 9.28
N ILE A 158 11.43 4.65 9.98
CA ILE A 158 11.26 4.22 11.37
C ILE A 158 11.54 2.72 11.54
N VAL A 159 10.96 1.88 10.67
CA VAL A 159 11.16 0.42 10.69
C VAL A 159 12.62 0.04 10.42
N ARG A 160 13.26 0.71 9.45
CA ARG A 160 14.65 0.49 9.10
C ARG A 160 15.58 0.87 10.24
N GLU A 161 15.46 2.09 10.76
CA GLU A 161 16.30 2.59 11.85
C GLU A 161 16.16 1.74 13.13
N ARG A 162 14.95 1.26 13.43
CA ARG A 162 14.73 0.29 14.51
C ARG A 162 15.53 -1.01 14.32
N SER A 163 15.69 -1.47 13.09
CA SER A 163 16.43 -2.70 12.77
C SER A 163 17.94 -2.53 12.98
N PHE A 164 18.45 -1.29 12.97
CA PHE A 164 19.87 -0.96 13.12
C PHE A 164 20.24 -0.33 14.49
N SER A 165 19.27 -0.01 15.36
CA SER A 165 19.51 0.76 16.59
C SER A 165 20.44 0.00 17.55
N LEU A 166 21.67 0.50 17.68
CA LEU A 166 22.74 -0.06 18.53
C LEU A 166 23.11 0.81 19.73
N ILE A 167 22.61 2.05 19.88
CA ILE A 167 23.04 2.94 20.97
C ILE A 167 21.90 3.88 21.43
N LEU A 168 21.49 3.73 22.69
CA LEU A 168 20.41 4.46 23.39
C LEU A 168 20.54 6.01 23.37
N ARG A 169 21.73 6.57 23.10
CA ARG A 169 21.95 8.04 23.12
C ARG A 169 21.37 8.77 21.91
N ASP A 170 21.15 8.07 20.79
CA ASP A 170 20.60 8.67 19.56
C ASP A 170 19.11 8.34 19.35
N GLU A 171 18.48 7.58 20.26
CA GLU A 171 17.07 7.20 20.08
C GLU A 171 16.11 8.38 20.27
N LEU A 172 16.36 9.24 21.27
CA LEU A 172 15.51 10.41 21.52
C LEU A 172 15.60 11.46 20.41
N SER A 173 16.80 11.71 19.88
CA SER A 173 17.01 12.63 18.75
C SER A 173 16.31 12.11 17.49
N LEU A 174 16.38 10.80 17.21
CA LEU A 174 15.65 10.17 16.11
C LEU A 174 14.13 10.22 16.31
N ILE A 175 13.65 10.00 17.53
CA ILE A 175 12.21 10.11 17.86
C ILE A 175 11.70 11.53 17.58
N ILE A 176 12.41 12.55 18.05
CA ILE A 176 12.05 13.96 17.81
C ILE A 176 12.05 14.26 16.30
N LYS A 177 13.10 13.85 15.58
CA LYS A 177 13.23 14.04 14.13
C LYS A 177 12.04 13.46 13.36
N HIS A 178 11.64 12.22 13.64
CA HIS A 178 10.51 11.59 12.95
C HIS A 178 9.17 12.17 13.37
N ARG A 179 9.02 12.55 14.64
CA ARG A 179 7.84 13.29 15.11
C ARG A 179 7.67 14.59 14.32
N ASP A 180 8.73 15.38 14.18
CA ASP A 180 8.68 16.66 13.47
C ASP A 180 8.32 16.46 11.98
N LYS A 181 8.86 15.40 11.34
CA LYS A 181 8.47 15.01 9.97
C LYS A 181 6.99 14.65 9.86
N LEU A 182 6.45 13.88 10.81
CA LEU A 182 5.03 13.51 10.81
C LEU A 182 4.14 14.75 10.98
N GLU A 183 4.51 15.66 11.89
CA GLU A 183 3.80 16.92 12.10
C GLU A 183 3.86 17.82 10.86
N ASP A 184 5.02 17.89 10.19
CA ASP A 184 5.18 18.65 8.95
C ASP A 184 4.29 18.12 7.82
N ILE A 185 4.24 16.80 7.63
CA ILE A 185 3.35 16.17 6.64
C ILE A 185 1.88 16.52 6.94
N MET A 186 1.49 16.48 8.21
CA MET A 186 0.12 16.82 8.63
C MET A 186 -0.20 18.31 8.47
N LYS A 187 0.77 19.22 8.65
CA LYS A 187 0.62 20.66 8.35
C LYS A 187 0.38 20.91 6.87
N HIS A 188 1.01 20.14 5.99
CA HIS A 188 0.78 20.26 4.54
C HIS A 188 -0.50 19.55 4.07
N ALA A 189 -1.04 18.63 4.87
CA ALA A 189 -2.35 18.00 4.65
C ALA A 189 -3.54 18.90 5.05
N VAL A 190 -3.32 20.15 5.48
CA VAL A 190 -4.34 21.05 6.06
C VAL A 190 -5.55 21.34 5.17
N HIS A 191 -5.50 21.05 3.87
CA HIS A 191 -6.68 21.14 2.99
C HIS A 191 -7.64 19.96 3.09
N TYR A 192 -7.30 18.92 3.85
CA TYR A 192 -8.20 17.82 4.19
C TYR A 192 -9.06 18.18 5.40
N PRO A 193 -10.30 17.65 5.47
CA PRO A 193 -11.19 17.84 6.62
C PRO A 193 -10.44 17.61 7.92
N ARG A 194 -10.42 18.59 8.83
CA ARG A 194 -9.81 18.41 10.16
C ARG A 194 -10.75 17.64 11.08
N GLU A 195 -12.04 17.84 10.84
CA GLU A 195 -13.12 17.18 11.54
C GLU A 195 -13.91 16.27 10.62
N ALA A 196 -14.43 15.17 11.18
CA ALA A 196 -15.29 14.25 10.44
C ALA A 196 -16.59 14.93 9.94
N THR A 197 -17.00 16.03 10.57
CA THR A 197 -18.17 16.86 10.26
C THR A 197 -18.00 17.68 8.98
N GLU A 198 -16.77 17.97 8.57
CA GLU A 198 -16.45 18.74 7.35
C GLU A 198 -16.46 17.85 6.08
N CYS A 199 -16.52 16.53 6.25
CA CYS A 199 -16.51 15.56 5.17
C CYS A 199 -17.86 15.55 4.41
N ARG A 200 -17.88 16.11 3.20
CA ARG A 200 -19.08 16.16 2.35
C ARG A 200 -19.30 14.92 1.47
N SER A 201 -18.29 14.05 1.35
CA SER A 201 -18.35 12.84 0.54
C SER A 201 -17.88 11.62 1.32
N ILE A 202 -18.39 10.44 0.96
CA ILE A 202 -17.93 9.16 1.53
C ILE A 202 -16.42 8.98 1.30
N GLN A 203 -15.92 9.38 0.14
CA GLN A 203 -14.49 9.33 -0.16
C GLN A 203 -13.68 10.20 0.83
N SER A 204 -14.08 11.45 1.02
CA SER A 204 -13.43 12.35 1.97
C SER A 204 -13.48 11.82 3.40
N TYR A 205 -14.59 11.18 3.78
CA TYR A 205 -14.76 10.55 5.09
C TYR A 205 -13.80 9.36 5.29
N VAL A 206 -13.66 8.50 4.28
CA VAL A 206 -12.71 7.36 4.33
C VAL A 206 -11.27 7.84 4.32
N GLU A 207 -10.92 8.80 3.47
CA GLU A 207 -9.57 9.41 3.40
C GLU A 207 -9.18 10.02 4.75
N TYR A 208 -10.11 10.75 5.40
CA TYR A 208 -9.92 11.32 6.73
C TYR A 208 -9.55 10.27 7.78
N TRP A 209 -10.37 9.23 7.91
CA TRP A 209 -10.14 8.19 8.91
C TRP A 209 -8.90 7.37 8.62
N ASN A 210 -8.61 7.09 7.34
CA ASN A 210 -7.43 6.34 6.96
C ASN A 210 -6.15 7.11 7.27
N LEU A 211 -6.11 8.41 6.98
CA LEU A 211 -4.97 9.27 7.33
C LEU A 211 -4.71 9.27 8.84
N ARG A 212 -5.76 9.45 9.65
CA ARG A 212 -5.65 9.43 11.12
C ARG A 212 -5.19 8.08 11.66
N LEU A 213 -5.69 6.98 11.09
CA LEU A 213 -5.28 5.63 11.45
C LEU A 213 -3.79 5.43 11.18
N TYR A 214 -3.32 5.82 9.99
CA TYR A 214 -1.91 5.69 9.61
C TYR A 214 -1.00 6.51 10.51
N VAL A 215 -1.32 7.78 10.76
CA VAL A 215 -0.50 8.63 11.64
C VAL A 215 -0.45 8.05 13.05
N SER A 216 -1.61 7.66 13.61
CA SER A 216 -1.67 7.06 14.95
C SER A 216 -0.84 5.77 15.03
N TYR A 217 -0.88 4.95 13.98
CA TYR A 217 -0.07 3.74 13.88
C TYR A 217 1.43 4.06 13.82
N MET A 218 1.86 5.00 12.97
CA MET A 218 3.27 5.42 12.90
C MET A 218 3.77 6.01 14.21
N THR A 219 2.96 6.84 14.88
CA THR A 219 3.26 7.40 16.19
C THR A 219 3.40 6.29 17.23
N SER A 220 2.52 5.29 17.21
CA SER A 220 2.63 4.12 18.10
C SER A 220 3.91 3.33 17.83
N GLU A 221 4.29 3.11 16.57
CA GLU A 221 5.53 2.42 16.22
C GLU A 221 6.78 3.23 16.58
N LEU A 222 6.73 4.56 16.47
CA LEU A 222 7.79 5.48 16.85
C LEU A 222 8.09 5.42 18.36
N TYR A 223 7.05 5.39 19.19
CA TYR A 223 7.20 5.33 20.66
C TYR A 223 7.30 3.92 21.22
N ARG A 224 7.08 2.88 20.41
CA ARG A 224 7.20 1.47 20.81
C ARG A 224 8.49 1.05 21.54
N PRO A 225 9.69 1.60 21.25
CA PRO A 225 10.90 1.24 22.02
C PRO A 225 10.93 1.83 23.44
N THR A 226 10.22 2.93 23.71
CA THR A 226 10.28 3.65 24.99
C THR A 226 9.83 2.87 26.24
N PRO A 227 8.84 1.94 26.20
CA PRO A 227 8.41 1.22 27.40
C PRO A 227 9.34 0.08 27.82
N LYS A 228 10.27 -0.36 26.96
CA LYS A 228 11.21 -1.45 27.28
C LYS A 228 12.32 -1.07 28.25
N ASN A 229 12.57 0.23 28.44
CA ASN A 229 13.63 0.74 29.33
C ASN A 229 13.15 1.04 30.76
N ARG A 230 11.96 0.57 31.17
CA ARG A 230 11.39 0.79 32.52
C ARG A 230 11.42 -0.43 33.44
N LYS A 231 12.24 -1.43 33.14
CA LYS A 231 12.65 -2.46 34.12
C LYS A 231 14.11 -2.20 34.49
N ALA A 232 14.28 -1.29 35.45
CA ALA A 232 15.43 -1.27 36.34
C ALA A 232 15.26 -2.37 37.39
#